data_AF-A0AAT9G2X5-F1
#
_entry.id   AF-A0AAT9G2X5-F1
#
_cell.length_a   1.000
_cell.length_b   1.000
_cell.length_c   1.000
_cell.angle_alpha   90.00
_cell.angle_beta   90.00
_cell.angle_gamma   90.00
#
_symmetry.space_group_name_H-M   'P 1'
#
loop_
_entity.id
_entity.type
_entity.pdbx_description
1 polymer ?
#
loop_
_entity_poly.entity_id
_entity_poly.type
_entity_poly.pdbx_seq_one_letter_code
_entity_poly.pdbx_strand_id
1 'polypeptide(L)' 'MALKKASLACAVCGSRNYSIKISGNPKPTRLEVNKFCKHCGKYTTHRETR' A
#
# COMPACT_ATOMS: atom_id res chain seq x y z
N MET A 1 -20.15 8.67 -4.59
CA MET A 1 -19.18 8.17 -3.59
C MET A 1 -17.79 8.18 -4.22
N ALA A 2 -16.90 9.08 -3.79
CA ALA A 2 -15.58 9.22 -4.40
C ALA A 2 -14.70 8.00 -4.07
N LEU A 3 -14.23 7.31 -5.10
CA LEU A 3 -13.23 6.23 -4.98
C LEU A 3 -11.93 6.85 -4.48
N LYS A 4 -11.57 6.57 -3.23
CA LYS A 4 -10.32 7.07 -2.64
C LYS A 4 -9.18 6.19 -3.14
N LYS A 5 -8.23 6.78 -3.86
CA LYS A 5 -7.01 6.08 -4.29
C LYS A 5 -6.00 6.17 -3.16
N ALA A 6 -5.47 5.03 -2.72
CA ALA A 6 -4.33 5.00 -1.82
C ALA A 6 -3.15 4.27 -2.43
N SER A 7 -1.95 4.63 -1.97
CA SER A 7 -0.70 4.01 -2.42
C SER A 7 -0.15 3.08 -1.35
N LEU A 8 0.47 1.97 -1.72
CA LEU A 8 1.16 1.06 -0.80
C LEU A 8 2.67 1.35 -0.87
N ALA A 9 3.22 1.83 0.23
CA ALA A 9 4.64 2.10 0.41
C ALA A 9 5.34 0.88 1.04
N CYS A 10 6.49 0.49 0.49
CA CYS A 10 7.33 -0.53 1.10
C CYS A 10 7.87 -0.06 2.46
N ALA A 11 7.77 -0.89 3.50
CA ALA A 11 8.27 -0.55 4.83
C ALA A 11 9.82 -0.44 4.90
N VAL A 12 10.54 -1.01 3.93
CA VAL A 12 12.00 -1.05 3.92
C VAL A 12 12.61 0.12 3.16
N CYS A 13 12.12 0.40 1.95
CA CYS A 13 12.68 1.47 1.09
C CYS A 13 11.76 2.70 0.95
N GLY A 14 10.54 2.67 1.49
CA GLY A 14 9.58 3.76 1.35
C GLY A 14 8.99 3.93 -0.06
N SER A 15 9.40 3.13 -1.04
CA SER A 15 8.91 3.25 -2.41
C SER A 15 7.45 2.85 -2.54
N ARG A 16 6.67 3.70 -3.22
CA ARG A 16 5.25 3.53 -3.49
C ARG A 16 5.07 2.77 -4.80
N ASN A 17 5.06 1.44 -4.71
CA ASN A 17 5.03 0.56 -5.90
C ASN A 17 3.62 0.19 -6.37
N TYR A 18 2.60 0.36 -5.51
CA TYR A 18 1.24 -0.07 -5.83
C TYR A 18 0.22 1.00 -5.47
N SER A 19 -0.83 1.12 -6.28
CA SER A 19 -1.98 1.98 -6.03
C SER A 19 -3.24 1.12 -5.92
N ILE A 20 -3.93 1.19 -4.80
CA ILE A 20 -5.20 0.51 -4.52
C ILE A 20 -6.36 1.50 -4.57
N LYS A 21 -7.53 1.01 -4.97
CA LYS A 21 -8.78 1.73 -4.83
C LYS A 21 -9.41 1.28 -3.51
N ILE A 22 -9.53 2.20 -2.57
CA ILE A 22 -10.25 1.96 -1.33
C ILE A 22 -11.74 2.21 -1.64
N SER A 23 -12.59 1.23 -1.32
CA SER A 23 -14.03 1.42 -1.33
C SER A 23 -14.41 2.41 -0.23
N GLY A 24 -15.46 3.22 -0.44
CA GLY A 24 -15.81 4.35 0.43
C GLY A 24 -16.18 4.03 1.89
N ASN A 25 -16.02 2.77 2.34
CA ASN A 25 -16.11 2.42 3.74
C ASN A 25 -14.72 2.51 4.39
N PRO A 26 -14.48 3.47 5.30
CA PRO A 26 -13.20 3.58 5.98
C PRO A 26 -12.98 2.33 6.83
N LYS A 27 -12.09 1.43 6.38
CA LYS A 27 -11.59 0.37 7.25
C LYS A 27 -10.73 1.05 8.32
N PRO A 28 -10.98 0.81 9.63
CA PRO A 28 -10.18 1.42 10.69
C PRO A 28 -8.73 0.89 10.71
N THR A 29 -8.49 -0.25 10.07
CA THR A 29 -7.18 -0.88 9.96
C THR A 29 -6.47 -0.49 8.67
N ARG A 30 -5.25 0.05 8.80
CA ARG A 30 -4.35 0.30 7.66
C ARG A 30 -4.05 -1.02 6.94
N LEU A 31 -4.12 -1.01 5.62
CA LEU A 31 -3.84 -2.21 4.84
C LEU A 31 -2.33 -2.51 4.84
N GLU A 32 -1.92 -3.66 5.36
CA GLU A 32 -0.55 -4.18 5.28
C GLU A 32 -0.52 -5.42 4.39
N VAL A 33 0.34 -5.42 3.36
CA VAL A 33 0.41 -6.51 2.38
C VAL A 33 1.86 -6.91 2.14
N ASN A 34 2.15 -8.19 2.24
CA ASN A 34 3.44 -8.71 1.81
C ASN A 34 3.48 -8.81 0.28
N LYS A 35 4.23 -7.90 -0.35
CA LYS A 35 4.44 -7.89 -1.80
C LYS A 35 5.91 -7.78 -2.14
N PHE A 36 6.24 -8.17 -3.36
CA PHE A 36 7.57 -8.00 -3.90
C PHE A 36 7.89 -6.52 -4.10
N CYS A 37 8.98 -6.05 -3.53
CA CYS A 37 9.48 -4.70 -3.79
C CYS A 37 10.54 -4.75 -4.88
N LYS A 38 10.30 -4.09 -6.02
CA LYS A 38 11.26 -4.01 -7.13
C LYS A 38 12.58 -3.36 -6.73
N HIS A 39 12.56 -2.41 -5.79
CA HIS A 39 13.77 -1.73 -5.32
C HIS A 39 14.59 -2.58 -4.35
N CYS A 40 13.93 -3.38 -3.51
CA CYS A 40 14.64 -4.23 -2.54
C CYS A 40 14.97 -5.62 -3.09
N GLY A 41 14.39 -6.03 -4.23
CA GLY A 41 14.58 -7.36 -4.82
C GLY A 41 13.99 -8.50 -3.98
N LYS A 42 13.15 -8.21 -2.99
CA LYS A 42 12.59 -9.19 -2.04
C LYS A 42 11.15 -8.88 -1.66
N TYR A 43 10.45 -9.90 -1.15
CA TYR A 43 9.13 -9.72 -0.55
C TYR A 43 9.24 -8.96 0.76
N THR A 44 8.47 -7.89 0.86
CA THR A 44 8.48 -6.97 2.00
C THR A 44 7.06 -6.53 2.31
N THR A 45 6.84 -6.15 3.55
CA THR A 45 5.56 -5.59 3.99
C THR A 45 5.39 -4.20 3.40
N HIS A 46 4.33 -4.02 2.64
CA HIS A 46 3.91 -2.74 2.11
C HIS A 46 2.73 -2.22 2.93
N ARG A 47 2.79 -0.96 3.34
CA ARG A 47 1.79 -0.28 4.15
C ARG A 47 1.04 0.74 3.32
N GLU A 48 -0.26 0.83 3.56
CA GLU A 48 -1.09 1.85 2.97
C GLU A 48 -0.63 3.26 3.40
N THR A 49 -0.44 4.11 2.40
CA THR A 49 0.01 5.49 2.48
C THR A 49 -0.94 6.36 1.67
N ARG A 50 -1.68 7.18 2.43
CA ARG A 50 -2.67 8.22 2.08
C ARG A 50 -3.78 7.86 1.10
#